data_AF-A0A1W1CEF5-F1
#
_entry.id   AF-A0A1W1CEF5-F1
#
_cell.length_a   1.000
_cell.length_b   1.000
_cell.length_c   1.000
_cell.angle_alpha   90.00
_cell.angle_beta   90.00
_cell.angle_gamma   90.00
#
_symmetry.space_group_name_H-M   'P 1'
#
loop_
_entity.id
_entity.type
_entity.pdbx_description
1 polymer ?
#
loop_
_entity_poly.entity_id
_entity_poly.type
_entity_poly.pdbx_seq_one_letter_code
_entity_poly.pdbx_strand_id
1 'polypeptide(L)'
;MKVEVEVPEDFMGDVIGDLNRRRGQVNNMGDRAGNKIVDAFVPLSEMFGYSTDLRSATQGRATYAMEFDHYEEVPRNVSEEIQKKRNG
;
A
#
# COMPACT_ATOMS: atom_id res chain seq x y z
N MET A 1 6.55 -1.31 5.13
CA MET A 1 6.50 0.15 4.90
C MET A 1 5.23 0.67 5.52
N LYS A 2 5.30 1.77 6.29
CA LYS A 2 4.11 2.48 6.71
C LYS A 2 3.69 3.43 5.60
N VAL A 3 2.46 3.31 5.14
CA VAL A 3 1.90 4.06 4.02
C VAL A 3 0.71 4.86 4.55
N GLU A 4 0.76 6.18 4.37
CA GLU A 4 -0.36 7.09 4.64
C GLU A 4 -0.90 7.53 3.28
N VAL A 5 -2.20 7.31 3.03
CA VAL A 5 -2.87 7.73 1.79
C VAL A 5 -3.95 8.73 2.13
N GLU A 6 -3.89 9.92 1.54
CA GLU A 6 -4.94 10.92 1.65
C GLU A 6 -5.77 10.91 0.37
N VAL A 7 -7.09 10.70 0.51
CA VAL A 7 -8.01 10.50 -0.60
C VAL A 7 -9.40 11.07 -0.28
N PRO A 8 -10.12 11.65 -1.25
CA PRO A 8 -11.54 11.97 -1.06
C PRO A 8 -12.38 10.72 -0.78
N GLU A 9 -13.45 10.85 0.01
CA GLU A 9 -14.29 9.72 0.42
C GLU A 9 -14.84 8.91 -0.75
N ASP A 10 -15.15 9.57 -1.87
CA ASP A 10 -15.66 8.94 -3.11
C ASP A 10 -14.75 7.83 -3.67
N PHE A 11 -13.44 7.91 -3.44
CA PHE A 11 -12.45 6.95 -3.96
C PHE A 11 -11.85 6.05 -2.88
N MET A 12 -12.31 6.17 -1.63
CA MET A 12 -11.76 5.41 -0.50
C MET A 12 -11.85 3.90 -0.74
N GLY A 13 -12.96 3.42 -1.31
CA GLY A 13 -13.17 2.00 -1.60
C GLY A 13 -12.13 1.43 -2.58
N ASP A 14 -11.82 2.18 -3.64
CA ASP A 14 -10.84 1.77 -4.65
C ASP A 14 -9.42 1.72 -4.06
N VAL A 15 -9.05 2.71 -3.25
CA VAL A 15 -7.75 2.76 -2.56
C VAL A 15 -7.58 1.59 -1.58
N ILE A 16 -8.59 1.31 -0.76
CA ILE A 16 -8.57 0.18 0.17
C ILE A 16 -8.49 -1.15 -0.62
N GLY A 17 -9.19 -1.25 -1.74
CA GLY A 17 -9.12 -2.40 -2.64
C GLY A 17 -7.71 -2.64 -3.18
N ASP A 18 -7.03 -1.58 -3.63
CA ASP A 18 -5.65 -1.67 -4.14
C ASP A 18 -4.65 -2.04 -3.03
N LEU A 19 -4.75 -1.41 -1.85
CA LEU A 19 -3.90 -1.74 -0.70
C LEU A 19 -4.04 -3.22 -0.31
N ASN A 20 -5.26 -3.75 -0.27
CA ASN A 20 -5.50 -5.17 0.02
C ASN A 20 -4.91 -6.10 -1.04
N ARG A 21 -5.00 -5.75 -2.34
CA ARG A 21 -4.38 -6.53 -3.42
C ARG A 21 -2.87 -6.60 -3.29
N ARG A 22 -2.25 -5.54 -2.77
CA ARG A 22 -0.81 -5.44 -2.48
C ARG A 22 -0.39 -6.09 -1.17
N ARG A 23 -1.26 -6.92 -0.57
CA ARG A 23 -1.03 -7.54 0.74
C ARG A 23 -0.80 -6.49 1.84
N GLY A 24 -1.39 -5.32 1.66
CA GLY A 24 -1.39 -4.26 2.65
C GLY A 24 -2.38 -4.56 3.78
N GLN A 25 -1.99 -4.24 5.00
CA GLN A 25 -2.85 -4.29 6.18
C GLN A 25 -3.24 -2.87 6.56
N VAL A 26 -4.53 -2.54 6.44
CA VAL A 26 -5.07 -1.26 6.91
C VAL A 26 -5.18 -1.30 8.43
N ASN A 27 -4.53 -0.36 9.11
CA ASN A 27 -4.53 -0.29 10.57
C ASN A 27 -5.50 0.76 11.11
N ASN A 28 -5.60 1.88 10.40
CA ASN A 28 -6.38 3.01 10.86
C ASN A 28 -6.97 3.78 9.68
N MET A 29 -8.10 4.43 9.92
CA MET A 29 -8.73 5.35 8.99
C MET A 29 -9.12 6.61 9.76
N GLY A 30 -8.71 7.76 9.25
CA GLY A 30 -8.97 9.06 9.85
C GLY A 30 -9.60 10.05 8.88
N ASP A 31 -9.96 11.20 9.42
CA ASP A 31 -10.50 12.34 8.67
C ASP A 31 -9.56 13.54 8.81
N ARG A 32 -9.17 14.16 7.69
CA ARG A 32 -8.38 15.39 7.66
C ARG A 32 -8.98 16.36 6.65
N ALA A 33 -9.51 17.47 7.14
CA ALA A 33 -10.03 18.57 6.32
C ALA A 33 -11.04 18.16 5.22
N GLY A 34 -11.85 17.12 5.48
CA GLY A 34 -12.83 16.59 4.52
C GLY A 34 -12.30 15.47 3.61
N ASN A 35 -11.01 15.15 3.67
CA ASN A 35 -10.42 13.97 3.05
C ASN A 35 -10.30 12.82 4.06
N LYS A 36 -10.35 11.59 3.56
CA LYS A 36 -10.06 10.38 4.31
C LYS A 36 -8.57 10.10 4.29
N ILE A 37 -8.02 9.74 5.43
CA ILE A 37 -6.66 9.25 5.58
C ILE A 37 -6.71 7.76 5.86
N VAL A 38 -5.95 6.99 5.11
CA VAL A 38 -5.82 5.54 5.30
C VAL A 38 -4.38 5.23 5.67
N ASP A 39 -4.20 4.68 6.87
CA ASP A 39 -2.90 4.20 7.35
C ASP A 39 -2.81 2.69 7.14
N ALA A 40 -1.81 2.25 6.39
CA ALA A 40 -1.59 0.85 6.10
C ALA A 40 -0.12 0.44 6.21
N PHE A 41 0.13 -0.82 6.57
CA PHE A 41 1.43 -1.45 6.39
C PHE A 41 1.43 -2.25 5.10
N VAL A 42 2.37 -1.95 4.21
CA VAL A 42 2.51 -2.67 2.93
C VAL A 42 3.94 -3.16 2.76
N PRO A 43 4.15 -4.41 2.29
CA PRO A 43 5.48 -4.89 1.92
C PRO A 43 6.09 -4.02 0.81
N LEU A 44 7.35 -3.62 0.96
CA LEU A 44 8.02 -2.76 -0.04
C LEU A 44 8.04 -3.39 -1.43
N SER A 45 8.12 -4.73 -1.51
CA SER A 45 8.09 -5.49 -2.77
C SER A 45 6.82 -5.26 -3.60
N GLU A 46 5.71 -4.92 -2.94
CA GLU A 46 4.40 -4.72 -3.56
C GLU A 46 4.10 -3.24 -3.87
N MET A 47 4.97 -2.32 -3.45
CA MET A 47 4.78 -0.87 -3.64
C MET A 47 5.31 -0.34 -4.98
N PHE A 48 5.96 -1.20 -5.78
CA PHE A 48 6.43 -0.80 -7.10
C PHE A 48 5.24 -0.48 -8.01
N GLY A 49 5.27 0.67 -8.67
CA GLY A 49 4.17 1.16 -9.53
C GLY A 49 3.00 1.81 -8.78
N TYR A 50 2.99 1.81 -7.44
CA TYR A 50 1.85 2.28 -6.64
C TYR A 50 1.39 3.71 -6.97
N SER A 51 2.33 4.62 -7.25
CA SER A 51 1.99 6.01 -7.61
C SER A 51 1.14 6.14 -8.87
N THR A 52 1.40 5.29 -9.87
CA THR A 52 0.65 5.27 -11.14
C THR A 52 -0.74 4.68 -10.95
N ASP A 53 -0.83 3.59 -10.18
CA ASP A 53 -2.09 2.89 -9.93
C ASP A 53 -3.01 3.74 -9.04
N LEU A 54 -2.47 4.36 -7.98
CA LEU A 54 -3.20 5.30 -7.13
C LEU A 54 -3.72 6.51 -7.92
N ARG A 55 -2.90 7.07 -8.80
CA ARG A 55 -3.33 8.19 -9.68
C ARG A 55 -4.47 7.75 -10.59
N SER A 56 -4.40 6.55 -11.16
CA SER A 56 -5.45 6.03 -12.03
C SER A 56 -6.76 5.78 -11.28
N ALA A 57 -6.68 5.16 -10.10
CA ALA A 57 -7.85 4.85 -9.25
C ALA A 57 -8.57 6.10 -8.75
N THR A 58 -7.83 7.18 -8.46
CA THR A 58 -8.38 8.39 -7.83
C THR A 58 -8.50 9.56 -8.79
N GLN A 59 -8.29 9.32 -10.09
CA GLN A 59 -8.24 10.37 -11.13
C GLN A 59 -7.23 11.47 -10.79
N GLY A 60 -6.15 11.11 -10.11
CA GLY A 60 -5.08 12.01 -9.66
C GLY A 60 -5.40 12.88 -8.46
N ARG A 61 -6.44 12.55 -7.69
CA ARG A 61 -6.87 13.33 -6.52
C ARG A 61 -6.34 12.82 -5.18
N ALA A 62 -5.73 11.64 -5.14
CA ALA A 62 -5.08 11.15 -3.94
C ALA A 62 -3.58 11.43 -3.90
N THR A 63 -3.05 11.55 -2.69
CA THR A 63 -1.63 11.63 -2.40
C THR A 63 -1.26 10.50 -1.45
N TYR A 64 0.00 10.09 -1.45
CA TYR A 64 0.50 9.11 -0.50
C TYR A 64 1.90 9.48 0.00
N ALA A 65 2.20 9.05 1.21
CA ALA A 65 3.53 9.06 1.79
C ALA A 65 3.88 7.65 2.23
N MET A 66 5.16 7.27 2.11
CA MET A 66 5.64 5.99 2.59
C MET A 66 6.95 6.16 3.36
N GLU A 67 7.02 5.54 4.53
CA GLU A 67 8.20 5.50 5.38
C GLU A 67 8.58 4.06 5.75
N PHE A 68 9.87 3.83 5.97
CA PHE A 68 10.32 2.56 6.54
C PHE A 68 9.81 2.46 7.97
N ASP A 69 9.34 1.28 8.36
CA ASP A 69 8.80 1.03 9.70
C ASP A 69 9.53 -0.15 10.36
N HIS A 70 9.33 -1.36 9.83
CA HIS A 70 10.01 -2.58 10.31
C HIS A 70 10.23 -3.62 9.21
N TYR A 71 10.98 -4.67 9.58
CA TYR A 71 11.09 -5.91 8.81
C TYR A 71 10.14 -6.97 9.37
N GLU A 72 9.50 -7.71 8.48
CA GLU A 72 8.61 -8.81 8.83
C GLU A 72 9.04 -10.09 8.10
N GLU A 73 8.74 -11.25 8.67
CA GLU A 73 9.02 -12.53 8.05
C GLU A 73 8.16 -12.69 6.78
N VAL A 74 8.82 -12.94 5.65
CA VAL A 74 8.11 -13.20 4.40
C VAL A 74 7.44 -14.57 4.43
N PRO A 75 6.21 -14.71 3.91
CA PRO A 75 5.56 -16.00 3.75
C PRO A 75 6.44 -17.03 3.02
N ARG A 76 6.36 -18.30 3.44
CA ARG A 76 7.25 -19.38 2.95
C ARG A 76 7.26 -19.51 1.43
N ASN A 77 6.11 -19.38 0.78
CA ASN A 77 5.98 -19.43 -0.67
C ASN A 77 6.82 -18.35 -1.38
N VAL A 78 6.84 -17.12 -0.84
CA VAL A 78 7.63 -16.02 -1.38
C VAL A 78 9.12 -16.20 -1.06
N SER A 79 9.44 -16.68 0.15
CA SER A 79 10.81 -16.97 0.56
C SER A 79 11.49 -18.00 -0.37
N GLU A 80 10.79 -19.09 -0.68
CA GLU A 80 11.29 -20.14 -1.58
C GLU A 80 11.55 -19.62 -3.00
N GLU A 81 10.68 -18.78 -3.55
CA GLU A 81 10.91 -18.15 -4.85
C GLU A 81 12.14 -17.24 -4.86
N ILE A 82 12.31 -16.43 -3.81
CA ILE A 82 13.46 -15.53 -3.68
C ILE A 82 14.76 -16.34 -3.61
N GLN A 83 14.77 -17.42 -2.81
CA GLN A 83 15.94 -18.30 -2.70
C GLN A 83 16.28 -18.98 -4.03
N LYS A 84 15.28 -19.45 -4.77
CA LYS A 84 15.47 -20.04 -6.11
C LYS A 84 16.04 -19.03 -7.10
N LYS A 85 15.53 -17.79 -7.12
CA LYS A 85 16.03 -16.72 -8.01
C LYS A 85 17.45 -16.27 -7.71
N ARG A 86 17.90 -16.38 -6.45
CA ARG A 86 19.25 -15.93 -6.04
C ARG A 86 20.34 -16.98 -6.26
N ASN A 87 19.97 -18.25 -6.24
CA ASN A 87 20.90 -19.38 -6.30
C ASN A 87 20.94 -20.08 -7.67
N GLY A 88 20.19 -19.57 -8.66
CA GLY A 88 20.29 -19.95 -10.08
C GLY A 88 21.02 -18.89 -10.87
#